data_AF-A0A429B0G3-F1
#
_entry.id   AF-A0A429B0G3-F1
#
_cell.length_a   1.000
_cell.length_b   1.000
_cell.length_c   1.000
_cell.angle_alpha   90.00
_cell.angle_beta   90.00
_cell.angle_gamma   90.00
#
_symmetry.space_group_name_H-M   'P 1'
#
loop_
_entity.id
_entity.type
_entity.pdbx_description
1 polymer ?
#
loop_
_entity_poly.entity_id
_entity_poly.type
_entity_poly.pdbx_seq_one_letter_code
_entity_poly.pdbx_strand_id
1 'polypeptide(L)'
;MIPEWLTTLAAAGSAALVNAASTDVWQAARERFARLLGRGDPGRTEAAARRLDDLHRVVREPGNERELAEARRAWRLRLQDLLEEHPDAVGELRSAIAELPPPPPASAAAIRQDNRAYDHGTVNAVVNGDLTVHPTRPAASDG
;
A
#
# COMPACT_ATOMS: atom_id res chain seq x y z
N MET A 1 19.88 -5.41 -7.55
CA MET A 1 19.14 -4.15 -7.32
C MET A 1 18.04 -4.10 -8.36
N ILE A 2 16.78 -4.23 -7.95
CA ILE A 2 15.64 -4.17 -8.86
C ILE A 2 15.49 -2.74 -9.40
N PRO A 3 15.21 -2.56 -10.70
CA PRO A 3 14.87 -1.26 -11.27
C PRO A 3 13.71 -0.56 -10.53
N GLU A 4 13.85 0.73 -10.25
CA GLU A 4 12.83 1.61 -9.63
C GLU A 4 11.44 1.53 -10.30
N TRP A 5 11.40 1.31 -11.61
CA TRP A 5 10.13 1.20 -12.33
C TRP A 5 9.40 -0.13 -12.04
N LEU A 6 10.12 -1.21 -11.70
CA LEU A 6 9.51 -2.48 -11.29
C LEU A 6 8.96 -2.38 -9.86
N THR A 7 9.64 -1.68 -8.96
CA THR A 7 9.13 -1.44 -7.60
C THR A 7 7.85 -0.62 -7.64
N THR A 8 7.78 0.36 -8.55
CA THR A 8 6.59 1.16 -8.84
C THR A 8 5.46 0.30 -9.39
N LEU A 9 5.75 -0.58 -10.36
CA LEU A 9 4.75 -1.48 -10.94
C LEU A 9 4.19 -2.47 -9.91
N ALA A 10 5.06 -3.04 -9.07
CA ALA A 10 4.64 -3.93 -7.99
C ALA A 10 3.78 -3.20 -6.94
N ALA A 11 4.09 -1.94 -6.62
CA ALA A 11 3.29 -1.12 -5.73
C ALA A 11 1.91 -0.81 -6.31
N ALA A 12 1.83 -0.49 -7.61
CA ALA A 12 0.57 -0.30 -8.31
C ALA A 12 -0.25 -1.60 -8.33
N GLY A 13 0.39 -2.74 -8.60
CA GLY A 13 -0.22 -4.06 -8.60
C GLY A 13 -0.81 -4.45 -7.25
N SER A 14 -0.07 -4.24 -6.16
CA SER A 14 -0.58 -4.58 -4.82
C SER A 14 -1.72 -3.67 -4.39
N ALA A 15 -1.67 -2.38 -4.73
CA ALA A 15 -2.77 -1.46 -4.45
C ALA A 15 -4.04 -1.81 -5.23
N ALA A 16 -3.91 -2.12 -6.52
CA ALA A 16 -5.02 -2.53 -7.38
C ALA A 16 -5.63 -3.85 -6.90
N LEU A 17 -4.79 -4.82 -6.51
CA LEU A 17 -5.24 -6.12 -5.99
C LEU A 17 -6.04 -5.99 -4.68
N VAL A 18 -5.52 -5.22 -3.72
CA VAL A 18 -6.22 -4.99 -2.43
C VAL A 18 -7.54 -4.23 -2.66
N ASN A 19 -7.58 -3.29 -3.61
CA ASN A 19 -8.81 -2.61 -3.98
C ASN A 19 -9.82 -3.56 -4.65
N ALA A 20 -9.36 -4.37 -5.60
CA ALA A 20 -10.24 -5.34 -6.27
C ALA A 20 -10.88 -6.31 -5.27
N ALA A 21 -10.15 -6.69 -4.21
CA ALA A 21 -10.64 -7.56 -3.14
C ALA A 21 -11.81 -7.00 -2.33
N SER A 22 -12.05 -5.68 -2.34
CA SER A 22 -13.22 -5.06 -1.70
C SER A 22 -14.41 -4.87 -2.64
N THR A 23 -14.28 -5.27 -3.91
CA THR A 23 -15.27 -5.02 -4.97
C THR A 23 -15.82 -6.33 -5.54
N ASP A 24 -16.86 -6.22 -6.37
CA ASP A 24 -17.48 -7.36 -7.04
C ASP A 24 -16.58 -7.98 -8.13
N VAL A 25 -15.52 -7.29 -8.56
CA VAL A 25 -14.56 -7.84 -9.54
C VAL A 25 -13.53 -8.79 -8.93
N TRP A 26 -13.59 -9.03 -7.62
CA TRP A 26 -12.60 -9.82 -6.88
C TRP A 26 -12.34 -11.21 -7.49
N GLN A 27 -13.38 -11.93 -7.91
CA GLN A 27 -13.19 -13.30 -8.42
C GLN A 27 -12.36 -13.32 -9.71
N ALA A 28 -12.64 -12.39 -10.65
CA ALA A 28 -11.86 -12.25 -11.87
C ALA A 28 -10.41 -11.82 -11.58
N ALA A 29 -10.22 -10.89 -10.64
CA ALA A 29 -8.90 -10.45 -10.19
C ALA A 29 -8.10 -11.62 -9.58
N ARG A 30 -8.72 -12.38 -8.68
CA ARG A 30 -8.13 -13.54 -8.02
C ARG A 30 -7.62 -14.56 -9.02
N GLU A 31 -8.45 -14.98 -9.98
CA GLU A 31 -8.06 -15.96 -10.99
C GLU A 31 -6.89 -15.49 -11.86
N ARG A 32 -6.87 -14.20 -12.21
CA ARG A 32 -5.80 -13.63 -13.03
C ARG A 32 -4.48 -13.55 -12.27
N PHE A 33 -4.51 -13.02 -11.04
CA PHE A 33 -3.32 -12.94 -10.21
C PHE A 33 -2.81 -14.32 -9.78
N ALA A 34 -3.69 -15.28 -9.52
CA ALA A 34 -3.30 -16.66 -9.24
C ALA A 34 -2.55 -17.29 -10.41
N ARG A 35 -3.04 -17.11 -11.65
CA ARG A 35 -2.34 -17.59 -12.87
C ARG A 35 -1.01 -16.88 -13.10
N LEU A 36 -0.97 -15.56 -12.91
CA LEU A 36 0.25 -14.75 -13.00
C LEU A 36 1.33 -15.26 -12.05
N LEU A 37 0.99 -15.47 -10.77
CA LEU A 37 1.91 -15.97 -9.75
C LEU A 37 2.24 -17.46 -9.92
N GLY A 38 1.32 -18.21 -10.52
CA GLY A 38 1.50 -19.62 -10.83
C GLY A 38 2.42 -19.90 -12.00
N ARG A 39 2.57 -18.95 -12.94
CA ARG A 39 3.38 -19.09 -14.17
C ARG A 39 3.09 -20.38 -14.94
N GLY A 40 1.83 -20.82 -14.96
CA GLY A 40 1.40 -22.05 -15.62
C GLY A 40 1.63 -23.33 -14.81
N ASP A 41 2.26 -23.27 -13.63
CA ASP A 41 2.34 -24.39 -12.69
C ASP A 41 1.04 -24.49 -11.86
N PRO A 42 0.32 -25.63 -11.92
CA PRO A 42 -0.94 -25.78 -11.19
C PRO A 42 -0.80 -25.67 -9.67
N GLY A 43 0.28 -26.21 -9.10
CA GLY A 43 0.52 -26.19 -7.66
C GLY A 43 0.80 -24.78 -7.12
N ARG A 44 1.62 -24.02 -7.84
CA ARG A 44 1.89 -22.60 -7.54
C ARG A 44 0.64 -21.75 -7.73
N THR A 45 -0.15 -22.02 -8.77
CA THR A 45 -1.43 -21.34 -9.01
C THR A 45 -2.38 -21.54 -7.84
N GLU A 46 -2.56 -22.78 -7.38
CA GLU A 46 -3.42 -23.09 -6.24
C GLU A 46 -2.90 -22.51 -4.92
N ALA A 47 -1.58 -22.51 -4.71
CA ALA A 47 -0.97 -21.87 -3.55
C ALA A 47 -1.14 -20.34 -3.58
N ALA A 48 -1.08 -19.71 -4.75
CA ALA A 48 -1.36 -18.29 -4.90
C ALA A 48 -2.84 -17.98 -4.65
N ALA A 49 -3.75 -18.81 -5.17
CA ALA A 49 -5.19 -18.68 -4.98
C ALA A 49 -5.58 -18.73 -3.49
N ARG A 50 -5.02 -19.66 -2.71
CA ARG A 50 -5.24 -19.73 -1.26
C ARG A 50 -4.82 -18.46 -0.52
N ARG A 51 -3.65 -17.91 -0.85
CA ARG A 51 -3.19 -16.64 -0.26
C ARG A 51 -4.07 -15.46 -0.64
N LEU A 52 -4.61 -15.47 -1.87
CA LEU A 52 -5.57 -14.47 -2.32
C LEU A 52 -6.89 -14.60 -1.53
N ASP A 53 -7.36 -15.81 -1.26
CA ASP A 53 -8.55 -16.03 -0.41
C ASP A 53 -8.36 -15.46 1.00
N ASP A 54 -7.15 -15.59 1.57
CA ASP A 54 -6.81 -14.96 2.85
C ASP A 54 -6.83 -13.43 2.77
N LEU A 55 -6.32 -12.84 1.69
CA LEU A 55 -6.45 -11.40 1.44
C LEU A 55 -7.91 -10.96 1.41
N HIS A 56 -8.79 -11.72 0.73
CA HIS A 56 -10.21 -11.38 0.67
C HIS A 56 -10.85 -11.35 2.06
N ARG A 57 -10.46 -12.28 2.94
CA ARG A 57 -10.93 -12.32 4.33
C ARG A 57 -10.51 -11.06 5.08
N VAL A 58 -9.23 -10.68 5.01
CA VAL A 58 -8.70 -9.46 5.66
C VAL A 58 -9.44 -8.21 5.16
N VAL A 59 -9.70 -8.11 3.86
CA VAL A 59 -10.37 -6.94 3.27
C VAL A 59 -11.85 -6.85 3.65
N ARG A 60 -12.50 -7.97 3.95
CA ARG A 60 -13.91 -8.03 4.37
C ARG A 60 -14.09 -7.66 5.86
N GLU A 61 -13.03 -7.70 6.65
CA GLU A 61 -13.09 -7.32 8.06
C GLU A 61 -13.07 -5.79 8.23
N PRO A 62 -14.13 -5.18 8.81
CA PRO A 62 -14.19 -3.75 8.99
C PRO A 62 -13.25 -3.28 10.11
N GLY A 63 -12.66 -2.07 9.95
CA GLY A 63 -11.86 -1.42 10.99
C GLY A 63 -10.43 -1.92 11.13
N ASN A 64 -9.90 -2.59 10.10
CA ASN A 64 -8.56 -3.17 10.13
C ASN A 64 -7.59 -2.50 9.13
N GLU A 65 -7.47 -1.17 9.19
CA GLU A 65 -6.60 -0.43 8.26
C GLU A 65 -5.13 -0.84 8.38
N ARG A 66 -4.70 -1.27 9.58
CA ARG A 66 -3.34 -1.76 9.81
C ARG A 66 -3.08 -3.06 9.06
N GLU A 67 -3.92 -4.07 9.21
CA GLU A 67 -3.74 -5.33 8.47
C GLU A 67 -3.89 -5.14 6.97
N LEU A 68 -4.76 -4.24 6.51
CA LEU A 68 -4.85 -3.86 5.09
C LEU A 68 -3.53 -3.26 4.57
N ALA A 69 -2.89 -2.40 5.36
CA ALA A 69 -1.59 -1.83 5.02
C ALA A 69 -0.47 -2.88 5.01
N GLU A 70 -0.48 -3.80 5.99
CA GLU A 70 0.46 -4.93 6.06
C GLU A 70 0.27 -5.89 4.88
N ALA A 71 -0.98 -6.24 4.55
CA ALA A 71 -1.33 -7.06 3.40
C ALA A 71 -0.86 -6.40 2.09
N ARG A 72 -1.09 -5.09 1.90
CA ARG A 72 -0.60 -4.35 0.73
C ARG A 72 0.92 -4.40 0.60
N ARG A 73 1.64 -4.29 1.73
CA ARG A 73 3.11 -4.42 1.77
C ARG A 73 3.57 -5.83 1.40
N ALA A 74 2.95 -6.86 1.97
CA ALA A 74 3.26 -8.26 1.69
C ALA A 74 3.04 -8.62 0.21
N TRP A 75 1.93 -8.16 -0.37
CA TRP A 75 1.65 -8.34 -1.80
C TRP A 75 2.62 -7.57 -2.70
N ARG A 76 3.04 -6.37 -2.30
CA ARG A 76 4.06 -5.62 -3.04
C ARG A 76 5.38 -6.38 -3.11
N LEU A 77 5.86 -6.92 -1.99
CA LEU A 77 7.11 -7.69 -1.95
C LEU A 77 7.00 -8.93 -2.85
N ARG A 78 5.90 -9.68 -2.74
CA ARG A 78 5.69 -10.86 -3.58
C ARG A 78 5.65 -10.54 -5.08
N LEU A 79 5.10 -9.40 -5.47
CA LEU A 79 5.12 -8.94 -6.86
C LEU A 79 6.52 -8.46 -7.26
N GLN A 80 7.31 -7.89 -6.36
CA GLN A 80 8.72 -7.55 -6.63
C GLN A 80 9.52 -8.82 -6.87
N ASP A 81 9.42 -9.81 -5.98
CA ASP A 81 10.08 -11.11 -6.12
C ASP A 81 9.72 -11.76 -7.46
N LEU A 82 8.44 -11.76 -7.83
CA LEU A 82 7.97 -12.25 -9.13
C LEU A 82 8.65 -11.54 -10.30
N LEU A 83 8.74 -10.21 -10.27
CA LEU A 83 9.32 -9.42 -11.38
C LEU A 83 10.85 -9.52 -11.44
N GLU A 84 11.50 -9.79 -10.31
CA GLU A 84 12.93 -10.08 -10.24
C GLU A 84 13.26 -11.46 -10.84
N GLU A 85 12.48 -12.47 -10.50
CA GLU A 85 12.64 -13.84 -11.02
C GLU A 85 12.18 -13.96 -12.49
N HIS A 86 11.13 -13.23 -12.85
CA HIS A 86 10.44 -13.33 -14.15
C HIS A 86 10.17 -11.95 -14.75
N PRO A 87 11.18 -11.29 -15.38
CA PRO A 87 10.99 -9.99 -16.02
C PRO A 87 9.96 -10.00 -17.17
N ASP A 88 9.69 -11.15 -17.77
CA ASP A 88 8.64 -11.38 -18.77
C ASP A 88 7.22 -11.18 -18.20
N ALA A 89 7.04 -11.34 -16.88
CA ALA A 89 5.77 -11.14 -16.19
C ALA A 89 5.33 -9.66 -16.12
N VAL A 90 6.21 -8.71 -16.49
CA VAL A 90 5.90 -7.26 -16.51
C VAL A 90 4.67 -6.94 -17.35
N GLY A 91 4.60 -7.51 -18.56
CA GLY A 91 3.50 -7.26 -19.50
C GLY A 91 2.18 -7.80 -18.95
N GLU A 92 2.23 -9.01 -18.39
CA GLU A 92 1.08 -9.68 -17.79
C GLU A 92 0.56 -8.93 -16.55
N LEU A 93 1.46 -8.46 -15.68
CA LEU A 93 1.08 -7.66 -14.51
C LEU A 93 0.47 -6.31 -14.92
N ARG A 94 1.04 -5.62 -15.90
CA ARG A 94 0.45 -4.37 -16.43
C ARG A 94 -0.95 -4.60 -16.98
N SER A 95 -1.12 -5.66 -17.75
CA SER A 95 -2.41 -6.03 -18.32
C SER A 95 -3.42 -6.42 -17.22
N ALA A 96 -2.99 -7.14 -16.19
CA ALA A 96 -3.84 -7.46 -15.04
C ALA A 96 -4.28 -6.21 -14.29
N ILE A 97 -3.41 -5.23 -14.09
CA ILE A 97 -3.76 -3.95 -13.43
C ILE A 97 -4.73 -3.13 -14.29
N ALA A 98 -4.50 -3.07 -15.60
CA ALA A 98 -5.31 -2.27 -16.52
C ALA A 98 -6.78 -2.74 -16.63
N GLU A 99 -7.05 -4.01 -16.35
CA GLU A 99 -8.39 -4.57 -16.34
C GLU A 99 -9.12 -4.40 -14.99
N LEU A 100 -8.41 -4.00 -13.94
CA LEU A 100 -9.03 -3.71 -12.65
C LEU A 100 -9.62 -2.30 -12.66
N PRO A 101 -10.74 -2.07 -11.95
CA PRO A 101 -11.23 -0.72 -11.75
C PRO A 101 -10.11 0.12 -11.11
N PRO A 102 -9.93 1.37 -11.57
CA PRO A 102 -8.94 2.25 -10.97
C PRO A 102 -9.22 2.30 -9.47
N PRO A 103 -8.19 2.28 -8.61
CA PRO A 103 -8.41 2.50 -7.19
C PRO A 103 -9.22 3.79 -7.04
N PRO A 104 -10.22 3.83 -6.12
CA PRO A 104 -10.87 5.08 -5.81
C PRO A 104 -9.78 6.11 -5.54
N PRO A 105 -9.95 7.37 -5.96
CA PRO A 105 -8.98 8.40 -5.62
C PRO A 105 -8.76 8.24 -4.13
N ALA A 106 -7.50 8.01 -3.72
CA ALA A 106 -7.18 8.05 -2.32
C ALA A 106 -7.75 9.40 -1.88
N SER A 107 -8.87 9.40 -1.14
CA SER A 107 -9.28 10.61 -0.45
C SER A 107 -8.01 10.94 0.30
N ALA A 108 -7.29 11.99 -0.12
CA ALA A 108 -6.01 12.35 0.46
C ALA A 108 -6.28 12.29 1.94
N ALA A 109 -5.75 11.26 2.63
CA ALA A 109 -6.22 10.90 3.95
C ALA A 109 -6.19 12.20 4.71
N ALA A 110 -7.35 12.76 5.05
CA ALA A 110 -7.41 14.16 5.45
C ALA A 110 -6.66 14.18 6.76
N ILE A 111 -5.40 14.61 6.71
CA ILE A 111 -4.53 14.53 7.87
C ILE A 111 -5.09 15.56 8.83
N ARG A 112 -5.90 15.07 9.77
CA ARG A 112 -6.53 15.88 10.79
C ARG A 112 -5.62 15.87 11.99
N GLN A 113 -4.73 16.85 12.04
CA GLN A 113 -3.89 17.08 13.21
C GLN A 113 -4.61 18.06 14.15
N ASP A 114 -4.96 17.60 15.35
CA ASP A 114 -5.56 18.42 16.40
C ASP A 114 -4.49 18.73 17.46
N ASN A 115 -3.96 19.95 17.41
CA ASN A 115 -2.97 20.45 18.37
C ASN A 115 -3.68 21.36 19.38
N ARG A 116 -3.68 21.02 20.66
CA ARG A 116 -4.15 21.91 21.74
C ARG A 116 -2.99 22.22 22.68
N ALA A 117 -2.79 23.51 22.94
CA ALA A 117 -1.88 24.02 23.96
C ALA A 117 -2.69 24.81 25.00
N TYR A 118 -2.29 24.73 26.27
CA TYR A 118 -2.89 25.49 27.38
C TYR A 118 -1.80 26.26 28.13
N ASP A 119 -2.19 27.32 28.83
CA ASP A 119 -1.32 28.19 29.63
C ASP A 119 -0.10 28.70 28.85
N HIS A 120 1.12 28.46 29.34
CA HIS A 120 2.38 28.81 28.67
C HIS A 120 2.86 27.75 27.65
N GLY A 121 1.97 26.88 27.18
CA GLY A 121 2.28 25.77 26.29
C GLY A 121 2.57 26.20 24.85
N THR A 122 3.63 25.64 24.26
CA THR A 122 3.95 25.81 22.84
C THR A 122 3.84 24.44 22.14
N VAL A 123 3.07 24.35 21.06
CA VAL A 123 2.98 23.14 20.22
C VAL A 123 3.64 23.38 18.87
N ASN A 124 4.64 22.56 18.57
CA ASN A 124 5.37 22.52 17.31
C ASN A 124 5.11 21.16 16.66
N ALA A 125 4.42 21.13 15.52
CA ALA A 125 4.09 19.86 14.89
C ALA A 125 4.08 20.00 13.36
N VAL A 126 4.62 18.97 12.70
CA VAL A 126 4.77 18.89 11.25
C VAL A 126 4.15 17.59 10.76
N VAL A 127 3.47 17.67 9.62
CA VAL A 127 3.02 16.49 8.89
C VAL A 127 3.71 16.50 7.54
N ASN A 128 4.40 15.40 7.21
CA ASN A 128 5.10 15.20 5.94
C ASN A 128 6.17 16.26 5.66
N GLY A 129 7.11 16.43 6.60
CA GLY A 129 8.28 17.29 6.43
C GLY A 129 9.11 17.36 7.71
N ASP A 130 10.19 18.14 7.67
CA ASP A 130 11.05 18.41 8.82
C ASP A 130 10.75 19.77 9.46
N LEU A 131 10.76 19.85 10.79
CA LEU A 131 10.59 21.09 11.54
C LEU A 131 11.82 21.35 12.42
N THR A 132 12.55 22.42 12.11
CA THR A 132 13.64 22.91 12.95
C THR A 132 13.13 24.09 13.80
N VAL A 133 13.09 23.91 15.12
CA VAL A 133 12.64 24.94 16.07
C VAL A 133 13.85 25.58 16.73
N HIS A 134 14.03 26.89 16.58
CA HIS A 134 15.03 27.68 17.30
C HIS A 134 14.34 28.54 18.36
N PRO A 135 14.33 28.13 19.64
CA PRO A 135 13.74 28.95 20.69
C PRO A 135 14.64 30.14 21.02
N THR A 136 14.14 31.36 20.85
CA THR A 136 14.76 32.56 21.43
C THR A 136 14.27 32.71 22.86
N ARG A 137 15.16 32.52 23.84
CA ARG A 137 14.90 32.89 25.24
C ARG A 137 14.73 34.42 25.30
N PRO A 138 13.65 34.97 25.88
CA PRO A 138 13.57 36.41 26.10
C PRO A 138 14.71 36.82 27.03
N ALA A 139 15.46 37.85 26.65
CA ALA A 139 16.55 38.39 27.45
C ALA A 139 16.04 38.67 28.87
N ALA A 140 16.70 38.08 29.86
CA ALA A 140 16.46 38.45 31.24
C ALA A 140 16.69 39.97 31.34
N SER A 141 15.67 40.68 31.79
CA SER A 141 15.82 42.09 32.14
C SER A 141 16.69 42.13 33.39
N ASP A 142 17.98 42.42 33.21
CA ASP A 142 18.87 42.72 34.33
C ASP A 142 18.33 43.98 35.04
N GLY A 143 18.01 43.82 36.33
CA GLY A 143 17.63 44.90 37.23
C GLY A 143 18.83 45.55 37.88
#